data_AF-A0A2N2VID7-F1
#
_entry.id   AF-A0A2N2VID7-F1
#
_cell.length_a   1.000
_cell.length_b   1.000
_cell.length_c   1.000
_cell.angle_alpha   90.00
_cell.angle_beta   90.00
_cell.angle_gamma   90.00
#
_symmetry.space_group_name_H-M   'P 1'
#
loop_
_entity.id
_entity.type
_entity.pdbx_description
1 polymer ?
#
loop_
_entity_poly.entity_id
_entity_poly.type
_entity_poly.pdbx_seq_one_letter_code
_entity_poly.pdbx_strand_id
1 'polypeptide(L)'
;MRTTAHNFANRHATGFTLVELLLILFILGSLALLTTAVIDGVDEQGRYDDTKQRLTLIKRAIVGDPTRTVNGEPEISGFVADMGRLPACLRELLDGKCADADPDPAAWALDAQSGIWAGWRGPYLEILPGRDGLSFPDGWRTAGDEPNYGWIFGQHAEADGTACATAATSAAAVPDRIIVQSCGSDFEVGETAGDEYSVDYPTGELLGLNDWKNNLAGWDLIDVLFNNATGAVKTITANSLRLKLNYREDGVIKPVDATDLERDAQDFLSPVLPDANLVLPPASGLITVTAGDVTVPVGSALAGETLTLAEGALVFTAGRIAVAPCDAQSCELPVKAGEVLVPTGSSLNTSTWTLTLAGGDMKIPPAVVAPYLTGLGNNNFSLPSGVHALTLICNDVGNAANDGKRYDGTCADTPLNSPYFVKLAPRQVPPLKPNPLVWNIEQ
;
A
#
# COMPACT_ATOMS: atom_id res chain seq x y z
N MET A 1 -36.18 43.55 102.24
CA MET A 1 -36.50 42.13 102.42
C MET A 1 -37.01 41.60 101.07
N ARG A 2 -36.33 40.60 100.51
CA ARG A 2 -36.66 39.74 99.35
C ARG A 2 -36.79 40.33 97.94
N THR A 3 -35.71 40.13 97.19
CA THR A 3 -35.58 39.98 95.73
C THR A 3 -36.26 38.68 95.24
N THR A 4 -37.06 38.76 94.18
CA THR A 4 -37.63 37.62 93.43
C THR A 4 -36.69 37.23 92.29
N ALA A 5 -36.23 35.98 92.27
CA ALA A 5 -35.40 35.40 91.21
C ALA A 5 -36.27 34.77 90.10
N HIS A 6 -35.94 35.04 88.85
CA HIS A 6 -36.51 34.37 87.68
C HIS A 6 -35.81 33.03 87.42
N ASN A 7 -36.60 31.97 87.30
CA ASN A 7 -36.17 30.63 86.91
C ASN A 7 -35.84 30.58 85.41
N PHE A 8 -34.58 30.26 85.06
CA PHE A 8 -34.23 29.76 83.73
C PHE A 8 -34.40 28.23 83.71
N ALA A 9 -35.28 27.74 82.85
CA ALA A 9 -35.41 26.32 82.57
C ALA A 9 -34.21 25.84 81.75
N ASN A 10 -33.32 25.08 82.39
CA ASN A 10 -32.24 24.36 81.70
C ASN A 10 -32.85 23.25 80.83
N ARG A 11 -32.81 23.41 79.50
CA ARG A 11 -32.90 22.28 78.59
C ARG A 11 -31.60 21.49 78.74
N HIS A 12 -31.68 20.27 79.26
CA HIS A 12 -30.56 19.33 79.21
C HIS A 12 -30.22 19.07 77.73
N ALA A 13 -29.08 19.59 77.28
CA ALA A 13 -28.40 19.04 76.12
C ALA A 13 -28.00 17.61 76.51
N THR A 14 -28.57 16.62 75.84
CA THR A 14 -28.12 15.22 75.91
C THR A 14 -26.72 15.18 75.31
N GLY A 15 -25.71 15.35 76.15
CA GLY A 15 -24.31 15.21 75.76
C GLY A 15 -24.06 13.76 75.35
N PHE A 16 -23.55 13.58 74.13
CA PHE A 16 -23.09 12.29 73.63
C PHE A 16 -22.14 11.65 74.63
N THR A 17 -22.35 10.37 74.94
CA THR A 17 -21.42 9.65 75.81
C THR A 17 -20.12 9.37 75.05
N LEU A 18 -18.99 9.34 75.76
CA LEU A 18 -17.68 9.05 75.17
C LEU A 18 -17.66 7.69 74.44
N VAL A 19 -18.46 6.73 74.93
CA VAL A 19 -18.64 5.41 74.32
C VAL A 19 -19.38 5.49 72.98
N GLU A 20 -20.40 6.35 72.87
CA GLU A 20 -21.16 6.53 71.64
C GLU A 20 -20.34 7.23 70.56
N LEU A 21 -19.51 8.20 70.95
CA LEU A 21 -18.54 8.83 70.05
C LEU A 21 -17.49 7.81 69.57
N LEU A 22 -17.00 6.93 70.45
CA LEU A 22 -16.06 5.87 70.09
C LEU A 22 -16.69 4.81 69.17
N LEU A 23 -17.95 4.44 69.40
CA LEU A 23 -18.69 3.52 68.55
C LEU A 23 -18.90 4.10 67.15
N ILE A 24 -19.26 5.38 67.04
CA ILE A 24 -19.42 6.06 65.75
C ILE A 24 -18.08 6.12 65.01
N LEU A 25 -16.98 6.46 65.68
CA LEU A 25 -15.65 6.46 65.07
C LEU A 25 -15.22 5.06 64.61
N PHE A 26 -15.56 4.02 65.37
CA PHE A 26 -15.30 2.63 64.99
C PHE A 26 -16.10 2.22 63.75
N ILE A 27 -17.40 2.53 63.72
CA ILE A 27 -18.28 2.24 62.58
C ILE A 27 -17.80 3.01 61.35
N LEU A 28 -17.60 4.34 61.45
CA LEU A 28 -17.11 5.17 60.35
C LEU A 28 -15.72 4.73 59.87
N GLY A 29 -14.83 4.34 60.78
CA GLY A 29 -13.52 3.77 60.44
C GLY A 29 -13.66 2.48 59.65
N SER A 30 -14.47 1.52 60.14
CA SER A 30 -14.68 0.24 59.45
C SER A 30 -15.34 0.41 58.07
N LEU A 31 -16.31 1.31 57.94
CA LEU A 31 -16.96 1.64 56.66
C LEU A 31 -15.99 2.33 55.71
N ALA A 32 -15.14 3.22 56.20
CA ALA A 32 -14.13 3.88 55.39
C ALA A 32 -13.14 2.86 54.80
N LEU A 33 -12.62 1.92 55.60
CA LEU A 33 -11.70 0.87 55.11
C LEU A 33 -12.35 -0.01 54.03
N LEU A 34 -13.60 -0.44 54.24
CA LEU A 34 -14.32 -1.25 53.25
C LEU A 34 -14.60 -0.47 51.96
N THR A 35 -14.91 0.83 52.08
CA THR A 35 -15.17 1.70 50.93
C THR A 35 -13.91 1.89 50.09
N THR A 36 -12.74 2.09 50.72
CA THR A 36 -11.46 2.21 50.00
C THR A 36 -11.12 0.97 49.20
N ALA A 37 -11.19 -0.23 49.81
CA ALA A 37 -10.84 -1.48 49.13
C ALA A 37 -11.72 -1.79 47.91
N VAL A 38 -13.00 -1.36 47.92
CA VAL A 38 -13.90 -1.52 46.76
C VAL A 38 -13.60 -0.50 45.67
N ILE A 39 -13.21 0.73 46.04
CA ILE A 39 -12.86 1.78 45.08
C ILE A 39 -11.58 1.42 44.32
N ASP A 40 -10.57 0.89 45.02
CA ASP A 40 -9.28 0.56 44.43
C ASP A 40 -9.43 -0.47 43.29
N GLY A 41 -10.16 -1.57 43.52
CA GLY A 41 -10.38 -2.58 42.47
C GLY A 41 -11.22 -2.11 41.27
N VAL A 42 -12.10 -1.11 41.46
CA VAL A 42 -12.87 -0.51 40.35
C VAL A 42 -11.99 0.44 39.53
N ASP A 43 -11.09 1.18 40.19
CA ASP A 43 -10.13 2.06 39.51
C ASP A 43 -9.13 1.25 38.68
N GLU A 44 -8.57 0.18 39.25
CA GLU A 44 -7.64 -0.73 38.55
C GLU A 44 -8.28 -1.37 37.30
N GLN A 45 -9.49 -1.92 37.43
CA GLN A 45 -10.24 -2.45 36.29
C GLN A 45 -10.48 -1.37 35.23
N GLY A 46 -10.84 -0.15 35.65
CA GLY A 46 -11.08 0.97 34.74
C GLY A 46 -9.83 1.36 33.96
N ARG A 47 -8.66 1.40 34.60
CA ARG A 47 -7.38 1.69 33.94
C ARG A 47 -6.97 0.57 33.00
N TYR A 48 -7.16 -0.68 33.40
CA TYR A 48 -6.89 -1.84 32.55
C TYR A 48 -7.76 -1.86 31.28
N ASP A 49 -9.05 -1.55 31.40
CA ASP A 49 -9.95 -1.43 30.25
C ASP A 49 -9.60 -0.22 29.36
N ASP A 50 -9.17 0.91 29.93
CA ASP A 50 -8.64 2.06 29.15
C ASP A 50 -7.39 1.66 28.36
N THR A 51 -6.44 0.93 28.98
CA THR A 51 -5.26 0.39 28.28
C THR A 51 -5.65 -0.49 27.09
N LYS A 52 -6.63 -1.40 27.25
CA LYS A 52 -7.15 -2.24 26.15
C LYS A 52 -7.75 -1.41 25.02
N GLN A 53 -8.53 -0.40 25.36
CA GLN A 53 -9.14 0.49 24.38
C GLN A 53 -8.07 1.28 23.62
N ARG A 54 -7.09 1.84 24.32
CA ARG A 54 -5.99 2.61 23.72
C ARG A 54 -5.09 1.75 22.83
N LEU A 55 -4.80 0.52 23.23
CA LEU A 55 -4.08 -0.43 22.39
C LEU A 55 -4.83 -0.71 21.06
N THR A 56 -6.15 -0.82 21.13
CA THR A 56 -7.00 -0.96 19.94
C THR A 56 -6.93 0.27 19.04
N LEU A 57 -6.89 1.48 19.63
CA LEU A 57 -6.69 2.72 18.88
C LEU A 57 -5.32 2.77 18.20
N ILE A 58 -4.25 2.36 18.89
CA ILE A 58 -2.90 2.26 18.31
C ILE A 58 -2.91 1.30 17.12
N LYS A 59 -3.47 0.09 17.29
CA LYS A 59 -3.57 -0.88 16.20
C LYS A 59 -4.29 -0.32 14.98
N ARG A 60 -5.44 0.32 15.21
CA ARG A 60 -6.25 0.95 14.16
C ARG A 60 -5.54 2.14 13.50
N ALA A 61 -4.76 2.92 14.25
CA ALA A 61 -3.95 4.01 13.72
C ALA A 61 -2.86 3.49 12.76
N ILE A 62 -2.29 2.31 13.03
CA ILE A 62 -1.22 1.73 12.22
C ILE A 62 -1.76 1.09 10.93
N VAL A 63 -2.70 0.13 11.04
CA VAL A 63 -3.15 -0.69 9.89
C VAL A 63 -4.56 -0.37 9.40
N GLY A 64 -5.27 0.55 10.06
CA GLY A 64 -6.66 0.88 9.75
C GLY A 64 -7.67 -0.07 10.39
N ASP A 65 -8.94 0.10 10.02
CA ASP A 65 -10.04 -0.78 10.44
C ASP A 65 -10.50 -1.63 9.24
N PRO A 66 -10.13 -2.92 9.17
CA PRO A 66 -10.48 -3.77 8.03
C PRO A 66 -11.98 -4.12 7.97
N THR A 67 -12.74 -3.83 9.03
CA THR A 67 -14.20 -4.09 9.07
C THR A 67 -15.00 -2.99 8.39
N ARG A 68 -14.39 -1.81 8.19
CA ARG A 68 -15.05 -0.71 7.50
C ARG A 68 -14.97 -0.96 6.01
N THR A 69 -16.12 -0.88 5.36
CA THR A 69 -16.21 -0.96 3.91
C THR A 69 -16.85 0.28 3.36
N VAL A 70 -16.30 0.81 2.28
CA VAL A 70 -16.89 1.89 1.48
C VAL A 70 -17.32 1.26 0.16
N ASN A 71 -18.63 1.29 -0.13
CA ASN A 71 -19.21 0.67 -1.33
C ASN A 71 -18.90 -0.83 -1.50
N GLY A 72 -18.77 -1.56 -0.39
CA GLY A 72 -18.47 -3.00 -0.40
C GLY A 72 -16.99 -3.35 -0.54
N GLU A 73 -16.11 -2.37 -0.68
CA GLU A 73 -14.65 -2.56 -0.63
C GLU A 73 -14.11 -2.17 0.75
N PRO A 74 -13.12 -2.89 1.31
CA PRO A 74 -12.46 -2.47 2.55
C PRO A 74 -11.91 -1.04 2.47
N GLU A 75 -12.12 -0.27 3.53
CA GLU A 75 -11.53 1.06 3.69
C GLU A 75 -10.03 0.89 3.96
N ILE A 76 -9.20 1.40 3.05
CA ILE A 76 -7.75 1.45 3.23
C ILE A 76 -7.41 2.75 3.96
N SER A 77 -6.85 2.62 5.16
CA SER A 77 -6.50 3.76 6.02
C SER A 77 -5.38 3.38 6.98
N GLY A 78 -4.78 4.38 7.62
CA GLY A 78 -3.80 4.20 8.69
C GLY A 78 -2.37 4.47 8.21
N PHE A 79 -1.45 4.51 9.16
CA PHE A 79 -0.06 4.88 8.92
C PHE A 79 0.59 4.03 7.81
N VAL A 80 0.39 2.70 7.82
CA VAL A 80 0.97 1.81 6.81
C VAL A 80 0.42 2.10 5.41
N ALA A 81 -0.88 2.39 5.30
CA ALA A 81 -1.51 2.69 4.03
C ALA A 81 -0.93 3.96 3.39
N ASP A 82 -0.56 4.94 4.21
CA ASP A 82 -0.12 6.26 3.77
C ASP A 82 1.41 6.37 3.65
N MET A 83 2.16 5.66 4.50
CA MET A 83 3.63 5.70 4.58
C MET A 83 4.32 4.49 3.93
N GLY A 84 3.63 3.36 3.76
CA GLY A 84 4.21 2.13 3.19
C GLY A 84 5.17 1.38 4.13
N ARG A 85 5.24 1.76 5.41
CA ARG A 85 6.04 1.10 6.44
C ARG A 85 5.34 1.13 7.80
N LEU A 86 5.86 0.38 8.75
CA LEU A 86 5.48 0.49 10.16
C LEU A 86 6.05 1.77 10.80
N PRO A 87 5.36 2.38 11.78
CA PRO A 87 5.88 3.52 12.51
C PRO A 87 7.09 3.12 13.37
N ALA A 88 8.11 3.99 13.41
CA ALA A 88 9.35 3.82 14.15
C ALA A 88 9.17 3.98 15.66
N CYS A 89 8.15 4.73 16.09
CA CYS A 89 7.79 4.95 17.48
C CYS A 89 6.30 5.30 17.61
N LEU A 90 5.79 5.30 18.84
CA LEU A 90 4.41 5.71 19.12
C LEU A 90 4.15 7.19 18.80
N ARG A 91 5.12 8.07 19.11
CA ARG A 91 5.03 9.52 18.87
C ARG A 91 4.82 9.86 17.39
N GLU A 92 5.34 9.05 16.47
CA GLU A 92 5.19 9.26 15.03
C GLU A 92 3.72 9.21 14.58
N LEU A 93 2.88 8.46 15.30
CA LEU A 93 1.44 8.43 15.06
C LEU A 93 0.72 9.71 15.52
N LEU A 94 1.37 10.57 16.31
CA LEU A 94 0.82 11.83 16.82
C LEU A 94 1.27 13.04 16.00
N ASP A 95 2.56 13.14 15.69
CA ASP A 95 3.12 14.33 15.03
C ASP A 95 4.05 14.02 13.85
N GLY A 96 4.21 12.74 13.50
CA GLY A 96 5.05 12.31 12.40
C GLY A 96 6.54 12.21 12.73
N LYS A 97 6.93 12.34 14.01
CA LYS A 97 8.34 12.27 14.45
C LYS A 97 8.53 11.36 15.65
N CYS A 98 9.78 10.91 15.84
CA CYS A 98 10.17 10.21 17.06
C CYS A 98 10.93 11.09 18.04
N ALA A 99 11.69 12.06 17.52
CA ALA A 99 12.32 13.12 18.27
C ALA A 99 12.08 14.48 17.59
N ASP A 100 12.10 15.56 18.36
CA ASP A 100 11.92 16.92 17.81
C ASP A 100 12.99 17.30 16.77
N ALA A 101 14.16 16.67 16.83
CA ALA A 101 15.25 16.84 15.88
C ALA A 101 15.07 16.05 14.56
N ASP A 102 14.11 15.12 14.49
CA ASP A 102 13.86 14.34 13.28
C ASP A 102 13.33 15.26 12.16
N PRO A 103 13.70 14.97 10.90
CA PRO A 103 13.15 15.69 9.76
C PRO A 103 11.62 15.54 9.72
N ASP A 104 10.94 16.53 9.17
CA ASP A 104 9.51 16.39 8.90
C ASP A 104 9.29 15.26 7.89
N PRO A 105 8.28 14.38 8.10
CA PRO A 105 7.97 13.33 7.14
C PRO A 105 7.50 13.93 5.81
N ALA A 106 7.60 13.15 4.74
CA ALA A 106 7.08 13.54 3.44
C ALA A 106 5.59 13.90 3.57
N ALA A 107 5.19 15.10 3.15
CA ALA A 107 3.81 15.56 3.26
C ALA A 107 2.89 14.72 2.36
N TRP A 108 1.64 14.48 2.82
CA TRP A 108 0.63 13.81 2.02
C TRP A 108 0.38 14.52 0.68
N ALA A 109 0.79 13.87 -0.41
CA ALA A 109 0.72 14.42 -1.75
C ALA A 109 0.40 13.33 -2.79
N LEU A 110 -0.23 13.74 -3.88
CA LEU A 110 -0.44 12.90 -5.05
C LEU A 110 0.83 12.88 -5.88
N ASP A 111 1.36 11.68 -6.15
CA ASP A 111 2.41 11.52 -7.16
C ASP A 111 1.78 11.47 -8.57
N ALA A 112 2.15 12.42 -9.43
CA ALA A 112 1.57 12.55 -10.76
C ALA A 112 1.90 11.35 -11.68
N GLN A 113 3.08 10.73 -11.51
CA GLN A 113 3.57 9.64 -12.37
C GLN A 113 2.93 8.29 -12.06
N SER A 114 2.61 8.02 -10.79
CA SER A 114 1.97 6.78 -10.35
C SER A 114 0.47 6.93 -10.03
N GLY A 115 -0.02 8.17 -9.86
CA GLY A 115 -1.42 8.46 -9.53
C GLY A 115 -1.84 8.03 -8.12
N ILE A 116 -0.89 7.60 -7.28
CA ILE A 116 -1.15 7.24 -5.89
C ILE A 116 -0.77 8.39 -4.96
N TRP A 117 -1.54 8.52 -3.88
CA TRP A 117 -1.20 9.40 -2.79
C TRP A 117 -0.23 8.71 -1.83
N ALA A 118 0.68 9.49 -1.27
CA ALA A 118 1.71 9.04 -0.33
C ALA A 118 2.11 10.17 0.62
N GLY A 119 2.63 9.79 1.77
CA GLY A 119 3.16 10.71 2.77
C GLY A 119 2.35 10.73 4.05
N TRP A 120 2.76 11.55 5.00
CA TRP A 120 2.13 11.66 6.29
C TRP A 120 0.84 12.47 6.17
N ARG A 121 -0.30 11.82 6.44
CA ARG A 121 -1.63 12.39 6.29
C ARG A 121 -2.19 13.04 7.54
N GLY A 122 -1.60 12.78 8.70
CA GLY A 122 -2.00 13.46 9.92
C GLY A 122 -1.59 12.74 11.18
N PRO A 123 -1.92 13.32 12.35
CA PRO A 123 -2.04 12.52 13.56
C PRO A 123 -2.99 11.36 13.25
N TYR A 124 -2.51 10.14 13.35
CA TYR A 124 -3.31 8.92 13.28
C TYR A 124 -3.93 8.57 14.63
N LEU A 125 -3.38 9.14 15.71
CA LEU A 125 -3.94 9.12 17.04
C LEU A 125 -4.39 10.53 17.43
N GLU A 126 -5.66 10.67 17.77
CA GLU A 126 -6.21 11.92 18.28
C GLU A 126 -5.95 12.03 19.78
N ILE A 127 -5.43 13.19 20.21
CA ILE A 127 -5.24 13.50 21.62
C ILE A 127 -5.68 14.91 21.94
N LEU A 128 -6.14 15.10 23.18
CA LEU A 128 -6.23 16.43 23.77
C LEU A 128 -4.82 16.84 24.21
N PRO A 129 -4.35 18.06 23.90
CA PRO A 129 -3.01 18.49 24.27
C PRO A 129 -2.83 18.42 25.79
N GLY A 130 -1.80 17.68 26.22
CA GLY A 130 -1.39 17.58 27.62
C GLY A 130 -0.65 18.83 28.09
N ARG A 131 -0.24 18.84 29.37
CA ARG A 131 0.51 19.96 29.96
C ARG A 131 1.91 20.13 29.34
N ASP A 132 2.51 19.03 28.89
CA ASP A 132 3.92 18.95 28.49
C ASP A 132 4.11 18.60 27.00
N GLY A 133 3.03 18.60 26.20
CA GLY A 133 3.06 18.33 24.76
C GLY A 133 2.02 17.32 24.29
N LEU A 134 2.28 16.74 23.11
CA LEU A 134 1.47 15.67 22.52
C LEU A 134 1.87 14.32 23.14
N SER A 135 0.96 13.69 23.90
CA SER A 135 1.18 12.43 24.59
C SER A 135 0.00 11.47 24.48
N PHE A 136 0.28 10.17 24.39
CA PHE A 136 -0.75 9.12 24.39
C PHE A 136 -0.43 8.10 25.50
N PRO A 137 -0.73 8.39 26.78
CA PRO A 137 -0.41 7.49 27.88
C PRO A 137 -1.20 6.18 27.81
N ASP A 138 -0.79 5.17 28.56
CA ASP A 138 -1.65 4.03 28.87
C ASP A 138 -2.72 4.40 29.93
N GLY A 139 -3.54 3.43 30.35
CA GLY A 139 -4.56 3.65 31.37
C GLY A 139 -3.99 3.91 32.77
N TRP A 140 -2.77 3.44 33.04
CA TRP A 140 -2.09 3.59 34.33
C TRP A 140 -1.42 4.96 34.50
N ARG A 141 -1.17 5.65 33.38
CA ARG A 141 -0.60 6.99 33.33
C ARG A 141 0.74 7.07 34.05
N THR A 142 1.58 6.07 33.80
CA THR A 142 2.93 5.97 34.36
C THR A 142 3.65 7.31 34.23
N ALA A 143 3.89 7.96 35.37
CA ALA A 143 4.42 9.30 35.40
C ALA A 143 5.95 9.26 35.23
N GLY A 144 6.44 9.95 34.21
CA GLY A 144 7.86 10.18 33.96
C GLY A 144 8.05 11.20 32.84
N ASP A 145 9.25 11.74 32.70
CA ASP A 145 9.64 12.63 31.59
C ASP A 145 9.84 11.86 30.26
N GLU A 146 9.35 10.61 30.19
CA GLU A 146 9.63 9.70 29.08
C GLU A 146 8.65 9.87 27.91
N PRO A 147 9.13 9.81 26.65
CA PRO A 147 8.31 10.07 25.46
C PRO A 147 7.16 9.09 25.22
N ASN A 148 7.20 7.90 25.85
CA ASN A 148 6.27 6.80 25.56
C ASN A 148 5.16 6.62 26.62
N TYR A 149 5.14 7.42 27.68
CA TYR A 149 4.00 7.57 28.60
C TYR A 149 3.39 6.24 29.14
N GLY A 150 4.24 5.27 29.51
CA GLY A 150 3.82 3.95 30.02
C GLY A 150 3.75 2.83 28.98
N TRP A 151 3.97 3.14 27.69
CA TRP A 151 4.08 2.13 26.64
C TRP A 151 5.53 1.68 26.40
N ILE A 152 5.75 0.38 26.34
CA ILE A 152 6.83 -0.24 25.58
C ILE A 152 6.43 -0.19 24.12
N PHE A 153 7.26 0.42 23.27
CA PHE A 153 7.09 0.38 21.83
C PHE A 153 8.37 -0.13 21.17
N GLY A 154 8.26 -1.21 20.39
CA GLY A 154 9.39 -1.87 19.76
C GLY A 154 9.09 -2.35 18.35
N GLN A 155 10.01 -2.05 17.44
CA GLN A 155 10.13 -2.65 16.13
C GLN A 155 11.11 -3.84 16.23
N HIS A 156 10.64 -5.09 16.11
CA HIS A 156 11.49 -6.28 16.29
C HIS A 156 11.63 -7.09 15.00
N ALA A 157 12.85 -7.61 14.76
CA ALA A 157 13.10 -8.76 13.88
C ALA A 157 13.12 -10.08 14.69
N GLU A 158 13.53 -10.05 15.96
CA GLU A 158 13.51 -11.14 16.94
C GLU A 158 13.29 -10.52 18.33
N ALA A 159 12.55 -11.20 19.21
CA ALA A 159 12.20 -10.70 20.54
C ALA A 159 13.41 -10.69 21.47
N ASP A 160 13.86 -9.51 21.88
CA ASP A 160 14.74 -9.39 23.05
C ASP A 160 14.04 -8.47 24.05
N GLY A 161 13.46 -9.08 25.08
CA GLY A 161 12.51 -8.49 26.02
C GLY A 161 13.13 -7.44 26.94
N THR A 162 13.51 -6.29 26.37
CA THR A 162 14.16 -5.21 27.12
C THR A 162 13.34 -3.90 27.07
N ALA A 163 12.67 -3.64 28.21
CA ALA A 163 12.33 -2.36 28.85
C ALA A 163 11.15 -1.46 28.38
N CYS A 164 10.33 -1.09 29.38
CA CYS A 164 9.42 0.08 29.49
C CYS A 164 10.16 1.43 29.52
N ALA A 165 11.41 1.49 29.04
CA ALA A 165 12.22 2.70 29.13
C ALA A 165 13.25 2.90 28.01
N THR A 166 13.26 2.07 26.95
CA THR A 166 14.17 2.32 25.83
C THR A 166 13.49 2.04 24.50
N ALA A 167 13.23 3.11 23.74
CA ALA A 167 12.96 3.01 22.32
C ALA A 167 14.04 2.13 21.67
N ALA A 168 13.64 1.04 21.04
CA ALA A 168 14.58 0.16 20.36
C ALA A 168 15.32 0.96 19.26
N THR A 169 16.58 1.29 19.51
CA THR A 169 17.48 1.85 18.50
C THR A 169 17.91 0.72 17.57
N SER A 170 17.16 0.44 16.51
CA SER A 170 17.74 -0.26 15.36
C SER A 170 17.07 0.12 14.04
N ALA A 171 17.68 1.11 13.39
CA ALA A 171 17.34 1.60 12.05
C ALA A 171 17.96 0.74 10.93
N ALA A 172 17.90 -0.60 11.00
CA ALA A 172 18.63 -1.44 10.03
C ALA A 172 17.85 -2.62 9.41
N ALA A 173 16.71 -3.02 9.96
CA ALA A 173 15.85 -4.02 9.34
C ALA A 173 14.44 -3.46 9.24
N VAL A 174 13.78 -3.59 8.08
CA VAL A 174 12.34 -3.33 7.97
C VAL A 174 11.67 -4.30 8.94
N PRO A 175 11.15 -3.85 10.08
CA PRO A 175 10.66 -4.75 11.10
C PRO A 175 9.34 -5.29 10.61
N ASP A 176 9.23 -6.61 10.49
CA ASP A 176 8.01 -7.26 10.02
C ASP A 176 6.91 -7.29 11.10
N ARG A 177 7.22 -6.82 12.32
CA ARG A 177 6.38 -6.93 13.52
C ARG A 177 6.45 -5.65 14.38
N ILE A 178 5.37 -5.37 15.11
CA ILE A 178 5.31 -4.34 16.16
C ILE A 178 4.90 -4.96 17.48
N ILE A 179 5.59 -4.54 18.54
CA ILE A 179 5.22 -4.78 19.93
C ILE A 179 4.81 -3.45 20.55
N VAL A 180 3.64 -3.45 21.19
CA VAL A 180 3.17 -2.35 22.04
C VAL A 180 2.61 -2.97 23.31
N GLN A 181 3.21 -2.65 24.46
CA GLN A 181 2.86 -3.23 25.75
C GLN A 181 2.79 -2.15 26.83
N SER A 182 1.87 -2.28 27.77
CA SER A 182 1.77 -1.45 28.97
C SER A 182 2.30 -2.25 30.17
N CYS A 183 3.02 -1.58 31.06
CA CYS A 183 3.70 -2.16 32.23
C CYS A 183 2.76 -2.47 33.41
N GLY A 184 1.44 -2.36 33.24
CA GLY A 184 0.50 -2.60 34.33
C GLY A 184 0.59 -1.60 35.49
N SER A 185 0.06 -2.01 36.65
CA SER A 185 -0.06 -1.21 37.88
C SER A 185 1.24 -1.11 38.69
N ASP A 186 2.20 -2.02 38.49
CA ASP A 186 3.48 -2.02 39.19
C ASP A 186 4.52 -1.11 38.53
N PHE A 187 4.27 -0.71 37.27
CA PHE A 187 5.15 0.12 36.46
C PHE A 187 6.53 -0.51 36.22
N GLU A 188 6.63 -1.84 36.35
CA GLU A 188 7.84 -2.61 36.13
C GLU A 188 7.71 -3.45 34.85
N VAL A 189 8.83 -3.91 34.31
CA VAL A 189 8.84 -4.69 33.05
C VAL A 189 8.90 -6.17 33.37
N GLY A 190 8.08 -6.93 32.67
CA GLY A 190 8.03 -8.38 32.77
C GLY A 190 6.95 -8.85 33.72
N GLU A 191 6.69 -10.16 33.69
CA GLU A 191 5.71 -10.77 34.59
C GLU A 191 6.24 -10.78 36.03
N THR A 192 5.94 -9.73 36.79
CA THR A 192 6.02 -9.81 38.25
C THR A 192 4.89 -10.73 38.71
N ALA A 193 5.20 -11.77 39.49
CA ALA A 193 4.18 -12.63 40.09
C ALA A 193 3.30 -11.77 41.02
N GLY A 194 2.10 -11.40 40.55
CA GLY A 194 1.20 -10.45 41.19
C GLY A 194 -0.27 -10.66 40.81
N ASP A 195 -1.08 -9.61 40.93
CA ASP A 195 -2.48 -9.62 40.47
C ASP A 195 -2.57 -9.43 38.94
N GLU A 196 -3.77 -9.57 38.36
CA GLU A 196 -3.96 -9.43 36.89
C GLU A 196 -3.58 -8.03 36.36
N TYR A 197 -3.51 -7.03 37.24
CA TYR A 197 -3.27 -5.64 36.89
C TYR A 197 -1.78 -5.27 36.88
N SER A 198 -0.95 -5.97 37.65
CA SER A 198 0.51 -5.81 37.67
C SER A 198 1.22 -6.55 36.54
N VAL A 199 0.48 -7.25 35.68
CA VAL A 199 1.07 -8.00 34.56
C VAL A 199 1.09 -7.15 33.29
N ASP A 200 2.22 -7.16 32.59
CA ASP A 200 2.37 -6.52 31.27
C ASP A 200 1.25 -6.93 30.30
N TYR A 201 0.66 -5.95 29.62
CA TYR A 201 -0.45 -6.18 28.70
C TYR A 201 -0.27 -5.50 27.34
N PRO A 202 -0.49 -6.22 26.21
CA PRO A 202 -0.76 -7.65 26.09
C PRO A 202 0.54 -8.48 26.12
N THR A 203 0.42 -9.78 26.36
CA THR A 203 1.54 -10.71 26.17
C THR A 203 1.74 -10.99 24.67
N GLY A 204 2.84 -10.50 24.09
CA GLY A 204 3.22 -10.75 22.69
C GLY A 204 3.11 -9.56 21.73
N GLU A 205 3.10 -9.86 20.43
CA GLU A 205 3.08 -8.85 19.35
C GLU A 205 1.69 -8.24 19.12
N LEU A 206 1.65 -6.95 18.81
CA LEU A 206 0.40 -6.26 18.42
C LEU A 206 0.05 -6.51 16.95
N LEU A 207 1.08 -6.51 16.10
CA LEU A 207 1.00 -6.69 14.65
C LEU A 207 2.15 -7.57 14.17
N GLY A 208 1.81 -8.58 13.38
CA GLY A 208 2.77 -9.42 12.66
C GLY A 208 2.79 -9.13 11.15
N LEU A 209 3.62 -9.87 10.40
CA LEU A 209 3.85 -9.65 8.96
C LEU A 209 2.55 -9.55 8.13
N ASN A 210 1.63 -10.49 8.35
CA ASN A 210 0.38 -10.58 7.58
C ASN A 210 -0.68 -9.54 7.98
N ASP A 211 -0.45 -8.78 9.07
CA ASP A 211 -1.34 -7.70 9.49
C ASP A 211 -1.14 -6.44 8.66
N TRP A 212 0.00 -6.31 7.97
CA TRP A 212 0.32 -5.09 7.25
C TRP A 212 0.97 -5.33 5.89
N LYS A 213 1.57 -6.49 5.62
CA LYS A 213 2.04 -6.87 4.28
C LYS A 213 1.15 -7.92 3.61
N ASN A 214 1.21 -7.92 2.29
CA ASN A 214 0.43 -8.78 1.38
C ASN A 214 1.32 -9.29 0.26
N ASN A 215 1.01 -10.49 -0.27
CA ASN A 215 1.75 -11.08 -1.39
C ASN A 215 0.96 -11.00 -2.70
N LEU A 216 1.64 -10.68 -3.81
CA LEU A 216 1.11 -10.70 -5.18
C LEU A 216 1.40 -12.05 -5.88
N ALA A 217 0.97 -13.14 -5.26
CA ALA A 217 1.18 -14.48 -5.83
C ALA A 217 0.48 -14.63 -7.20
N GLY A 218 1.21 -15.14 -8.19
CA GLY A 218 0.67 -15.42 -9.54
C GLY A 218 0.67 -14.23 -10.50
N TRP A 219 1.44 -13.19 -10.20
CA TRP A 219 1.63 -12.00 -11.06
C TRP A 219 2.92 -12.07 -11.90
N ASP A 220 3.49 -13.27 -12.05
CA ASP A 220 4.66 -13.58 -12.86
C ASP A 220 4.46 -13.28 -14.36
N LEU A 221 3.22 -13.33 -14.81
CA LEU A 221 2.84 -13.03 -16.19
C LEU A 221 1.59 -12.17 -16.19
N ILE A 222 1.70 -10.97 -16.73
CA ILE A 222 0.67 -9.95 -16.90
C ILE A 222 0.49 -9.70 -18.40
N ASP A 223 -0.73 -9.85 -18.87
CA ASP A 223 -1.09 -9.54 -20.26
C ASP A 223 -1.26 -8.03 -20.40
N VAL A 224 -0.56 -7.41 -21.35
CA VAL A 224 -0.68 -5.99 -21.68
C VAL A 224 -1.23 -5.85 -23.09
N LEU A 225 -2.43 -5.29 -23.22
CA LEU A 225 -3.05 -5.02 -24.51
C LEU A 225 -2.89 -3.53 -24.86
N PHE A 226 -2.17 -3.25 -25.94
CA PHE A 226 -2.06 -1.90 -26.47
C PHE A 226 -3.26 -1.58 -27.35
N ASN A 227 -4.00 -0.53 -27.00
CA ASN A 227 -5.14 -0.04 -27.76
C ASN A 227 -4.81 1.29 -28.42
N ASN A 228 -4.57 1.28 -29.73
CA ASN A 228 -4.33 2.49 -30.51
C ASN A 228 -5.68 3.12 -30.91
N ALA A 229 -6.05 4.20 -30.23
CA ALA A 229 -7.29 4.94 -30.50
C ALA A 229 -7.16 5.94 -31.67
N THR A 230 -5.96 6.07 -32.25
CA THR A 230 -5.69 7.04 -33.30
C THR A 230 -6.11 6.53 -34.69
N GLY A 231 -6.22 7.46 -35.63
CA GLY A 231 -6.53 7.16 -37.04
C GLY A 231 -5.34 6.66 -37.86
N ALA A 232 -4.14 6.60 -37.26
CA ALA A 232 -2.91 6.21 -37.94
C ALA A 232 -2.29 4.97 -37.30
N VAL A 233 -1.49 4.23 -38.08
CA VAL A 233 -0.64 3.17 -37.54
C VAL A 233 0.37 3.80 -36.59
N LYS A 234 0.51 3.21 -35.39
CA LYS A 234 1.53 3.60 -34.41
C LYS A 234 2.50 2.44 -34.23
N THR A 235 3.68 2.76 -33.70
CA THR A 235 4.72 1.78 -33.46
C THR A 235 5.32 1.98 -32.09
N ILE A 236 5.66 0.89 -31.42
CA ILE A 236 6.46 0.90 -30.20
C ILE A 236 7.82 0.30 -30.54
N THR A 237 8.89 1.05 -30.31
CA THR A 237 10.25 0.60 -30.58
C THR A 237 10.64 -0.54 -29.64
N ALA A 238 11.45 -1.47 -30.11
CA ALA A 238 12.01 -2.53 -29.26
C ALA A 238 12.75 -1.94 -28.03
N ASN A 239 12.61 -2.60 -26.88
CA ASN A 239 13.24 -2.28 -25.60
C ASN A 239 12.92 -0.87 -25.07
N SER A 240 11.82 -0.26 -25.50
CA SER A 240 11.50 1.14 -25.16
C SER A 240 10.62 1.30 -23.92
N LEU A 241 10.11 0.22 -23.33
CA LEU A 241 9.14 0.26 -22.24
C LEU A 241 9.44 -0.76 -21.13
N ARG A 242 8.87 -0.50 -19.95
CA ARG A 242 8.80 -1.44 -18.81
C ARG A 242 7.46 -1.32 -18.10
N LEU A 243 6.98 -2.39 -17.50
CA LEU A 243 5.95 -2.36 -16.49
C LEU A 243 6.60 -2.07 -15.13
N LYS A 244 6.07 -1.09 -14.41
CA LYS A 244 6.53 -0.69 -13.07
C LYS A 244 5.41 -0.90 -12.05
N LEU A 245 5.74 -1.58 -10.95
CA LEU A 245 4.93 -1.61 -9.74
C LEU A 245 5.30 -0.42 -8.85
N ASN A 246 4.38 0.52 -8.71
CA ASN A 246 4.53 1.68 -7.83
C ASN A 246 3.91 1.36 -6.47
N TYR A 247 4.75 1.45 -5.44
CA TYR A 247 4.37 1.34 -4.05
C TYR A 247 5.11 2.41 -3.24
N ARG A 248 4.61 2.66 -2.03
CA ARG A 248 5.19 3.61 -1.08
C ARG A 248 6.27 2.96 -0.25
N GLU A 249 7.33 3.69 0.01
CA GLU A 249 8.33 3.39 1.02
C GLU A 249 8.68 4.70 1.72
N ASP A 250 8.51 4.73 3.04
CA ASP A 250 8.77 5.93 3.87
C ASP A 250 8.03 7.21 3.41
N GLY A 251 6.75 7.06 3.05
CA GLY A 251 5.91 8.18 2.63
C GLY A 251 6.21 8.72 1.23
N VAL A 252 7.13 8.10 0.48
CA VAL A 252 7.44 8.46 -0.91
C VAL A 252 7.23 7.28 -1.85
N ILE A 253 6.99 7.56 -3.13
CA ILE A 253 6.90 6.50 -4.14
C ILE A 253 8.31 6.05 -4.49
N LYS A 254 8.54 4.73 -4.50
CA LYS A 254 9.86 4.18 -4.85
C LYS A 254 10.28 4.69 -6.25
N PRO A 255 11.37 5.47 -6.35
CA PRO A 255 11.82 5.98 -7.64
C PRO A 255 12.49 4.88 -8.46
N VAL A 256 12.57 5.11 -9.76
CA VAL A 256 13.39 4.30 -10.66
C VAL A 256 14.83 4.80 -10.52
N ASP A 257 15.79 3.87 -10.43
CA ASP A 257 17.21 4.26 -10.33
C ASP A 257 17.73 4.83 -11.66
N ALA A 258 18.68 5.75 -11.57
CA ALA A 258 19.18 6.50 -12.74
C ALA A 258 20.20 5.72 -13.59
N THR A 259 20.71 4.58 -13.10
CA THR A 259 21.74 3.78 -13.78
C THR A 259 21.18 2.42 -14.23
N ASP A 260 21.66 1.91 -15.37
CA ASP A 260 21.22 0.65 -15.95
C ASP A 260 21.29 -0.53 -14.98
N LEU A 261 22.44 -0.72 -14.33
CA LEU A 261 22.70 -1.91 -13.52
C LEU A 261 21.87 -1.94 -12.24
N GLU A 262 21.69 -0.80 -11.58
CA GLU A 262 20.89 -0.71 -10.36
C GLU A 262 19.41 -0.85 -10.69
N ARG A 263 18.98 -0.18 -11.77
CA ARG A 263 17.59 -0.22 -12.23
C ARG A 263 17.16 -1.60 -12.70
N ASP A 264 18.00 -2.31 -13.45
CA ASP A 264 17.69 -3.66 -13.93
C ASP A 264 17.64 -4.70 -12.81
N ALA A 265 18.26 -4.40 -11.66
CA ALA A 265 18.17 -5.19 -10.45
C ALA A 265 16.95 -4.83 -9.58
N GLN A 266 16.15 -3.81 -9.95
CA GLN A 266 14.95 -3.44 -9.22
C GLN A 266 13.83 -4.44 -9.50
N ASP A 267 13.53 -5.26 -8.50
CA ASP A 267 12.51 -6.30 -8.58
C ASP A 267 11.16 -5.78 -9.10
N PHE A 268 10.75 -4.57 -8.69
CA PHE A 268 9.45 -3.96 -9.01
C PHE A 268 9.31 -3.50 -10.48
N LEU A 269 10.29 -3.80 -11.33
CA LEU A 269 10.24 -3.60 -12.77
C LEU A 269 10.09 -4.94 -13.50
N SER A 270 9.39 -4.90 -14.64
CA SER A 270 9.47 -5.98 -15.62
C SER A 270 10.82 -5.99 -16.34
N PRO A 271 11.14 -7.09 -17.05
CA PRO A 271 12.06 -7.02 -18.18
C PRO A 271 11.65 -5.91 -19.16
N VAL A 272 12.62 -5.43 -19.93
CA VAL A 272 12.35 -4.52 -21.06
C VAL A 272 11.35 -5.17 -22.02
N LEU A 273 10.46 -4.34 -22.55
CA LEU A 273 9.53 -4.73 -23.60
C LEU A 273 9.33 -3.57 -24.59
N PRO A 274 8.82 -3.83 -25.79
CA PRO A 274 8.77 -5.16 -26.44
C PRO A 274 10.15 -5.62 -26.94
N ASP A 275 10.35 -6.92 -27.17
CA ASP A 275 11.64 -7.46 -27.66
C ASP A 275 11.89 -7.11 -29.14
N ALA A 276 10.81 -6.87 -29.89
CA ALA A 276 10.81 -6.44 -31.28
C ALA A 276 9.94 -5.18 -31.44
N ASN A 277 10.15 -4.42 -32.52
CA ASN A 277 9.31 -3.26 -32.81
C ASN A 277 7.85 -3.70 -33.00
N LEU A 278 6.91 -3.19 -32.21
CA LEU A 278 5.50 -3.53 -32.34
C LEU A 278 4.77 -2.58 -33.27
N VAL A 279 3.92 -3.14 -34.12
CA VAL A 279 2.93 -2.41 -34.92
C VAL A 279 1.62 -2.37 -34.15
N LEU A 280 1.00 -1.20 -34.07
CA LEU A 280 -0.31 -1.01 -33.49
C LEU A 280 -1.29 -0.55 -34.57
N PRO A 281 -2.24 -1.41 -34.99
CA PRO A 281 -3.24 -1.05 -35.98
C PRO A 281 -4.04 0.17 -35.52
N PRO A 282 -4.47 1.07 -36.42
CA PRO A 282 -5.38 2.15 -36.07
C PRO A 282 -6.73 1.60 -35.62
N ALA A 283 -7.57 2.44 -35.02
CA ALA A 283 -8.91 2.05 -34.57
C ALA A 283 -9.81 1.49 -35.71
N SER A 284 -9.53 1.85 -36.96
CA SER A 284 -10.22 1.31 -38.15
C SER A 284 -9.82 -0.13 -38.50
N GLY A 285 -8.70 -0.61 -37.97
CA GLY A 285 -8.06 -1.88 -38.32
C GLY A 285 -7.37 -1.86 -39.69
N LEU A 286 -7.37 -0.74 -40.40
CA LEU A 286 -6.86 -0.64 -41.76
C LEU A 286 -5.39 -0.19 -41.76
N ILE A 287 -4.50 -1.06 -42.24
CA ILE A 287 -3.06 -0.83 -42.33
C ILE A 287 -2.69 -0.77 -43.82
N THR A 288 -2.16 0.37 -44.27
CA THR A 288 -1.60 0.46 -45.62
C THR A 288 -0.22 -0.19 -45.66
N VAL A 289 -0.06 -1.16 -46.54
CA VAL A 289 1.15 -1.98 -46.70
C VAL A 289 1.73 -1.85 -48.11
N THR A 290 3.05 -1.90 -48.23
CA THR A 290 3.75 -1.97 -49.52
C THR A 290 3.94 -3.43 -49.94
N ALA A 291 4.01 -3.68 -51.26
CA ALA A 291 4.18 -5.02 -51.79
C ALA A 291 5.51 -5.65 -51.32
N GLY A 292 5.48 -6.89 -50.85
CA GLY A 292 6.66 -7.60 -50.35
C GLY A 292 6.31 -8.71 -49.37
N ASP A 293 7.32 -9.28 -48.72
CA ASP A 293 7.14 -10.47 -47.89
C ASP A 293 6.83 -10.13 -46.43
N VAL A 294 5.86 -10.86 -45.89
CA VAL A 294 5.46 -10.88 -44.47
C VAL A 294 5.44 -12.32 -43.99
N THR A 295 6.05 -12.58 -42.84
CA THR A 295 5.95 -13.90 -42.21
C THR A 295 4.63 -14.00 -41.47
N VAL A 296 3.91 -15.09 -41.67
CA VAL A 296 2.64 -15.36 -40.99
C VAL A 296 2.78 -16.55 -40.04
N PRO A 297 1.90 -16.68 -39.03
CA PRO A 297 1.90 -17.83 -38.13
C PRO A 297 1.74 -19.16 -38.88
N VAL A 298 2.46 -20.19 -38.42
CA VAL A 298 2.35 -21.55 -38.93
C VAL A 298 0.91 -22.05 -38.79
N GLY A 299 0.35 -22.60 -39.86
CA GLY A 299 -1.04 -23.05 -39.92
C GLY A 299 -2.03 -22.03 -40.50
N SER A 300 -1.57 -20.84 -40.87
CA SER A 300 -2.42 -19.84 -41.54
C SER A 300 -2.86 -20.29 -42.95
N ALA A 301 -4.00 -19.85 -43.44
CA ALA A 301 -4.48 -20.21 -44.78
C ALA A 301 -4.97 -18.98 -45.53
N LEU A 302 -4.74 -18.94 -46.84
CA LEU A 302 -5.22 -17.86 -47.70
C LEU A 302 -6.24 -18.40 -48.71
N ALA A 303 -7.44 -17.82 -48.70
CA ALA A 303 -8.49 -18.10 -49.67
C ALA A 303 -9.00 -16.78 -50.28
N GLY A 304 -8.62 -16.51 -51.53
CA GLY A 304 -8.87 -15.22 -52.16
C GLY A 304 -8.14 -14.09 -51.40
N GLU A 305 -8.90 -13.13 -50.88
CA GLU A 305 -8.38 -12.02 -50.08
C GLU A 305 -8.47 -12.27 -48.57
N THR A 306 -9.04 -13.42 -48.16
CA THR A 306 -9.21 -13.75 -46.74
C THR A 306 -8.06 -14.61 -46.25
N LEU A 307 -7.24 -14.06 -45.38
CA LEU A 307 -6.19 -14.75 -44.64
C LEU A 307 -6.75 -15.20 -43.28
N THR A 308 -6.93 -16.50 -43.11
CA THR A 308 -7.22 -17.10 -41.81
C THR A 308 -5.90 -17.31 -41.07
N LEU A 309 -5.64 -16.49 -40.06
CA LEU A 309 -4.45 -16.54 -39.23
C LEU A 309 -4.59 -17.61 -38.14
N ALA A 310 -3.49 -18.32 -37.88
CA ALA A 310 -3.26 -19.00 -36.61
C ALA A 310 -2.75 -18.00 -35.55
N GLU A 311 -2.74 -18.40 -34.28
CA GLU A 311 -2.16 -17.60 -33.20
C GLU A 311 -0.63 -17.50 -33.35
N GLY A 312 -0.07 -16.31 -33.12
CA GLY A 312 1.36 -16.03 -33.25
C GLY A 312 1.62 -14.55 -33.52
N ALA A 313 2.54 -14.24 -34.44
CA ALA A 313 2.83 -12.87 -34.87
C ALA A 313 2.88 -12.77 -36.40
N LEU A 314 2.40 -11.64 -36.92
CA LEU A 314 2.71 -11.17 -38.26
C LEU A 314 4.04 -10.41 -38.20
N VAL A 315 5.04 -10.84 -38.96
CA VAL A 315 6.35 -10.17 -39.01
C VAL A 315 6.49 -9.45 -40.35
N PHE A 316 6.41 -8.12 -40.28
CA PHE A 316 6.61 -7.22 -41.40
C PHE A 316 8.10 -7.00 -41.61
N THR A 317 8.60 -7.33 -42.80
CA THR A 317 9.97 -6.97 -43.18
C THR A 317 10.14 -5.45 -43.32
N ALA A 318 11.37 -4.96 -43.23
CA ALA A 318 11.66 -3.53 -43.37
C ALA A 318 11.02 -2.92 -44.63
N GLY A 319 10.36 -1.77 -44.45
CA GLY A 319 9.72 -0.99 -45.51
C GLY A 319 8.33 -1.48 -45.92
N ARG A 320 7.77 -2.53 -45.29
CA ARG A 320 6.39 -2.96 -45.57
C ARG A 320 5.35 -1.98 -45.04
N ILE A 321 5.65 -1.28 -43.95
CA ILE A 321 4.79 -0.27 -43.35
C ILE A 321 5.56 1.05 -43.34
N ALA A 322 4.98 2.11 -43.90
CA ALA A 322 5.63 3.42 -44.05
C ALA A 322 5.55 4.27 -42.78
N VAL A 323 5.90 3.69 -41.63
CA VAL A 323 5.94 4.35 -40.31
C VAL A 323 7.23 3.97 -39.62
N ALA A 324 8.00 4.94 -39.11
CA ALA A 324 9.24 4.66 -38.40
C ALA A 324 8.99 3.94 -37.07
N PRO A 325 9.77 2.90 -36.71
CA PRO A 325 10.97 2.41 -37.41
C PRO A 325 10.68 1.34 -38.48
N CYS A 326 9.43 0.94 -38.71
CA CYS A 326 9.03 -0.13 -39.64
C CYS A 326 9.30 0.18 -41.12
N ASP A 327 9.55 1.45 -41.45
CA ASP A 327 9.99 1.89 -42.77
C ASP A 327 11.43 1.45 -43.09
N ALA A 328 12.27 1.27 -42.07
CA ALA A 328 13.67 0.90 -42.19
C ALA A 328 14.03 -0.42 -41.48
N GLN A 329 13.18 -0.91 -40.58
CA GLN A 329 13.41 -2.09 -39.74
C GLN A 329 12.21 -3.04 -39.76
N SER A 330 12.42 -4.29 -39.37
CA SER A 330 11.31 -5.23 -39.22
C SER A 330 10.46 -4.89 -37.99
N CYS A 331 9.17 -5.20 -38.07
CA CYS A 331 8.21 -5.00 -37.00
C CYS A 331 7.23 -6.18 -36.90
N GLU A 332 6.64 -6.35 -35.73
CA GLU A 332 5.76 -7.46 -35.40
C GLU A 332 4.38 -6.97 -34.95
N LEU A 333 3.36 -7.75 -35.30
CA LEU A 333 2.00 -7.59 -34.78
C LEU A 333 1.56 -8.93 -34.18
N PRO A 334 1.49 -9.03 -32.83
CA PRO A 334 0.91 -10.19 -32.16
C PRO A 334 -0.55 -10.38 -32.53
N VAL A 335 -0.92 -11.61 -32.91
CA VAL A 335 -2.26 -11.96 -33.38
C VAL A 335 -2.78 -13.24 -32.74
N LYS A 336 -4.09 -13.25 -32.48
CA LYS A 336 -4.88 -14.45 -32.18
C LYS A 336 -5.34 -15.09 -33.48
N ALA A 337 -5.88 -16.30 -33.38
CA ALA A 337 -6.53 -16.93 -34.51
C ALA A 337 -7.75 -16.09 -34.99
N GLY A 338 -7.87 -15.90 -36.30
CA GLY A 338 -8.97 -15.12 -36.88
C GLY A 338 -8.77 -14.76 -38.34
N GLU A 339 -9.74 -14.07 -38.92
CA GLU A 339 -9.73 -13.68 -40.33
C GLU A 339 -9.26 -12.24 -40.52
N VAL A 340 -8.40 -12.05 -41.51
CA VAL A 340 -7.85 -10.76 -41.93
C VAL A 340 -8.02 -10.62 -43.43
N LEU A 341 -8.36 -9.42 -43.90
CA LEU A 341 -8.40 -9.15 -45.34
C LEU A 341 -7.05 -8.63 -45.79
N VAL A 342 -6.49 -9.23 -46.83
CA VAL A 342 -5.22 -8.83 -47.44
C VAL A 342 -5.45 -8.26 -48.84
N PRO A 343 -4.55 -7.40 -49.36
CA PRO A 343 -4.69 -6.84 -50.69
C PRO A 343 -4.83 -7.90 -51.79
N THR A 344 -5.68 -7.62 -52.79
CA THR A 344 -5.87 -8.46 -53.97
C THR A 344 -4.53 -8.78 -54.65
N GLY A 345 -4.29 -10.05 -54.96
CA GLY A 345 -3.04 -10.52 -55.58
C GLY A 345 -1.96 -10.96 -54.58
N SER A 346 -2.24 -10.91 -53.28
CA SER A 346 -1.39 -11.55 -52.27
C SER A 346 -1.39 -13.07 -52.41
N SER A 347 -0.28 -13.72 -52.07
CA SER A 347 -0.15 -15.18 -52.15
C SER A 347 0.61 -15.74 -50.94
N LEU A 348 0.22 -16.92 -50.47
CA LEU A 348 0.83 -17.56 -49.30
C LEU A 348 1.66 -18.78 -49.71
N ASN A 349 2.93 -18.78 -49.34
CA ASN A 349 3.80 -19.97 -49.41
C ASN A 349 3.75 -20.72 -48.07
N THR A 350 3.07 -21.86 -48.06
CA THR A 350 2.89 -22.68 -46.84
C THR A 350 4.13 -23.50 -46.45
N SER A 351 5.16 -23.56 -47.30
CA SER A 351 6.42 -24.24 -46.96
C SER A 351 7.32 -23.36 -46.10
N THR A 352 7.28 -22.04 -46.32
CA THR A 352 8.08 -21.05 -45.58
C THR A 352 7.23 -20.16 -44.67
N TRP A 353 5.90 -20.32 -44.72
CA TRP A 353 4.92 -19.47 -44.03
C TRP A 353 5.12 -17.99 -44.34
N THR A 354 5.39 -17.71 -45.61
CA THR A 354 5.62 -16.36 -46.13
C THR A 354 4.45 -15.93 -46.99
N LEU A 355 3.80 -14.84 -46.60
CA LEU A 355 2.80 -14.15 -47.38
C LEU A 355 3.52 -13.10 -48.23
N THR A 356 3.54 -13.29 -49.54
CA THR A 356 3.93 -12.24 -50.48
C THR A 356 2.71 -11.33 -50.66
N LEU A 357 2.72 -10.20 -49.97
CA LEU A 357 1.68 -9.17 -50.01
C LEU A 357 1.75 -8.39 -51.32
N ALA A 358 0.58 -8.14 -51.90
CA ALA A 358 0.42 -7.03 -52.84
C ALA A 358 0.36 -5.69 -52.07
N GLY A 359 0.71 -4.59 -52.73
CA GLY A 359 0.57 -3.27 -52.13
C GLY A 359 -0.90 -2.86 -52.03
N GLY A 360 -1.29 -2.26 -50.91
CA GLY A 360 -2.68 -1.86 -50.68
C GLY A 360 -3.02 -1.83 -49.20
N ASP A 361 -4.30 -1.96 -48.88
CA ASP A 361 -4.80 -1.94 -47.50
C ASP A 361 -5.06 -3.34 -46.96
N MET A 362 -4.50 -3.64 -45.80
CA MET A 362 -4.76 -4.85 -45.01
C MET A 362 -5.73 -4.49 -43.87
N LYS A 363 -6.81 -5.25 -43.70
CA LYS A 363 -7.81 -5.00 -42.64
C LYS A 363 -7.75 -6.05 -41.56
N ILE A 364 -7.28 -5.65 -40.38
CA ILE A 364 -7.10 -6.48 -39.19
C ILE A 364 -8.18 -6.12 -38.17
N PRO A 365 -9.12 -7.03 -37.86
CA PRO A 365 -10.11 -6.78 -36.82
C PRO A 365 -9.47 -6.67 -35.43
N PRO A 366 -9.95 -5.79 -34.53
CA PRO A 366 -9.40 -5.67 -33.17
C PRO A 366 -9.44 -6.99 -32.37
N ALA A 367 -10.44 -7.85 -32.62
CA ALA A 367 -10.54 -9.16 -31.97
C ALA A 367 -9.39 -10.13 -32.32
N VAL A 368 -8.68 -9.87 -33.42
CA VAL A 368 -7.53 -10.65 -33.88
C VAL A 368 -6.23 -10.16 -33.26
N VAL A 369 -6.18 -8.98 -32.63
CA VAL A 369 -4.96 -8.48 -31.97
C VAL A 369 -4.76 -9.21 -30.64
N ALA A 370 -3.55 -9.73 -30.41
CA ALA A 370 -3.18 -10.39 -29.16
C ALA A 370 -2.55 -9.40 -28.17
N PRO A 371 -2.72 -9.62 -26.84
CA PRO A 371 -1.94 -8.87 -25.86
C PRO A 371 -0.46 -9.27 -25.94
N TYR A 372 0.41 -8.32 -25.58
CA TYR A 372 1.82 -8.60 -25.34
C TYR A 372 1.97 -9.18 -23.93
N LEU A 373 2.65 -10.32 -23.81
CA LEU A 373 2.88 -10.98 -22.53
C LEU A 373 4.16 -10.41 -21.88
N THR A 374 4.03 -9.87 -20.68
CA THR A 374 5.17 -9.43 -19.86
C THR A 374 4.90 -9.77 -18.40
N GLY A 375 5.75 -9.39 -17.45
CA GLY A 375 5.57 -9.69 -16.03
C GLY A 375 6.66 -9.04 -15.20
N LEU A 376 6.46 -8.93 -13.89
CA LEU A 376 7.49 -8.38 -13.00
C LEU A 376 8.66 -9.36 -12.85
N GLY A 377 9.88 -8.84 -12.68
CA GLY A 377 11.09 -9.67 -12.54
C GLY A 377 11.07 -10.57 -11.30
N ASN A 378 10.35 -10.16 -10.26
CA ASN A 378 10.04 -10.93 -9.06
C ASN A 378 8.51 -11.02 -8.90
N ASN A 379 7.97 -12.15 -8.43
CA ASN A 379 6.53 -12.34 -8.21
C ASN A 379 6.18 -12.58 -6.73
N ASN A 380 7.16 -12.51 -5.83
CA ASN A 380 6.99 -12.73 -4.40
C ASN A 380 7.14 -11.41 -3.62
N PHE A 381 6.43 -10.38 -4.05
CA PHE A 381 6.46 -9.09 -3.37
C PHE A 381 5.68 -9.13 -2.08
N SER A 382 6.35 -8.84 -0.98
CA SER A 382 5.69 -8.51 0.28
C SER A 382 5.40 -7.00 0.31
N LEU A 383 4.23 -6.61 -0.21
CA LEU A 383 3.81 -5.21 -0.30
C LEU A 383 3.08 -4.76 0.96
N PRO A 384 3.28 -3.52 1.43
CA PRO A 384 2.46 -2.96 2.50
C PRO A 384 0.99 -2.85 2.06
N SER A 385 0.08 -2.90 3.03
CA SER A 385 -1.33 -2.60 2.83
C SER A 385 -1.45 -1.15 2.38
N GLY A 386 -2.37 -0.87 1.46
CA GLY A 386 -2.42 0.41 0.78
C GLY A 386 -2.88 0.30 -0.67
N VAL A 387 -2.86 1.44 -1.36
CA VAL A 387 -3.14 1.52 -2.80
C VAL A 387 -1.83 1.46 -3.58
N HIS A 388 -1.69 0.53 -4.51
CA HIS A 388 -0.53 0.40 -5.40
C HIS A 388 -0.95 0.65 -6.83
N ALA A 389 0.02 0.90 -7.71
CA ALA A 389 -0.28 1.14 -9.12
C ALA A 389 0.70 0.43 -10.05
N LEU A 390 0.17 -0.35 -10.99
CA LEU A 390 0.93 -0.78 -12.15
C LEU A 390 0.86 0.28 -13.25
N THR A 391 2.02 0.70 -13.71
CA THR A 391 2.15 1.68 -14.80
C THR A 391 3.11 1.16 -15.85
N LEU A 392 2.77 1.38 -17.11
CA LEU A 392 3.73 1.26 -18.18
C LEU A 392 4.57 2.54 -18.25
N ILE A 393 5.88 2.38 -18.19
CA ILE A 393 6.86 3.47 -18.20
C ILE A 393 7.81 3.36 -19.39
N CYS A 394 8.38 4.49 -19.78
CA CYS A 394 9.45 4.55 -20.76
C CYS A 394 10.77 4.01 -20.21
N ASN A 395 11.50 3.33 -21.08
CA ASN A 395 12.85 2.84 -20.88
C ASN A 395 13.78 3.58 -21.85
N ASP A 396 14.33 4.70 -21.38
CA ASP A 396 15.22 5.60 -22.14
C ASP A 396 16.41 6.00 -21.26
N VAL A 397 17.23 5.01 -20.91
CA VAL A 397 18.30 5.14 -19.91
C VAL A 397 19.24 6.28 -20.29
N GLY A 398 19.56 7.11 -19.30
CA GLY A 398 20.49 8.23 -19.48
C GLY A 398 19.80 9.47 -20.06
N ASN A 399 18.52 9.37 -20.42
CA ASN A 399 17.67 10.51 -20.73
C ASN A 399 16.67 10.76 -19.60
N ALA A 400 17.10 11.53 -18.60
CA ALA A 400 16.25 11.90 -17.45
C ALA A 400 14.96 12.66 -17.84
N ALA A 401 14.88 13.19 -19.07
CA ALA A 401 13.68 13.83 -19.57
C ALA A 401 12.61 12.84 -20.05
N ASN A 402 12.92 11.56 -20.21
CA ASN A 402 12.01 10.54 -20.74
C ASN A 402 11.95 9.28 -19.86
N ASP A 403 13.07 8.88 -19.26
CA ASP A 403 13.17 7.61 -18.53
C ASP A 403 12.26 7.57 -17.31
N GLY A 404 11.60 6.42 -17.10
CA GLY A 404 10.72 6.21 -15.95
C GLY A 404 9.39 6.95 -16.00
N LYS A 405 9.14 7.76 -17.04
CA LYS A 405 7.87 8.47 -17.21
C LYS A 405 6.78 7.53 -17.70
N ARG A 406 5.55 7.77 -17.25
CA ARG A 406 4.39 7.00 -17.70
C ARG A 406 4.22 7.16 -19.22
N TYR A 407 4.16 6.04 -19.92
CA TYR A 407 3.98 6.01 -21.37
C TYR A 407 2.52 6.30 -21.74
N ASP A 408 2.27 7.20 -22.67
CA ASP A 408 0.92 7.55 -23.14
C ASP A 408 0.75 7.42 -24.67
N GLY A 409 1.72 6.79 -25.33
CA GLY A 409 1.96 6.89 -26.76
C GLY A 409 3.29 7.56 -27.07
N THR A 410 3.74 8.44 -26.17
CA THR A 410 5.06 9.06 -26.21
C THR A 410 5.75 8.96 -24.85
N CYS A 411 7.04 9.31 -24.81
CA CYS A 411 7.79 9.49 -23.56
C CYS A 411 7.86 10.96 -23.12
N ALA A 412 7.07 11.84 -23.76
CA ALA A 412 7.04 13.26 -23.45
C ALA A 412 5.97 13.55 -22.38
N ASP A 413 6.34 14.23 -21.30
CA ASP A 413 5.50 14.52 -20.12
C ASP A 413 4.08 15.00 -20.48
N THR A 414 3.08 14.14 -20.29
CA THR A 414 1.73 14.48 -19.78
C THR A 414 0.86 13.21 -19.74
N PRO A 415 0.78 12.49 -18.60
CA PRO A 415 0.06 11.22 -18.57
C PRO A 415 -1.46 11.41 -18.72
N LEU A 416 -2.00 11.06 -19.89
CA LEU A 416 -3.45 10.90 -20.09
C LEU A 416 -3.95 9.54 -19.59
N ASN A 417 -3.11 8.51 -19.70
CA ASN A 417 -3.46 7.16 -19.25
C ASN A 417 -3.57 7.06 -17.73
N SER A 418 -4.64 6.40 -17.28
CA SER A 418 -4.80 6.01 -15.89
C SER A 418 -3.99 4.75 -15.57
N PRO A 419 -3.25 4.72 -14.45
CA PRO A 419 -2.62 3.50 -13.95
C PRO A 419 -3.64 2.42 -13.63
N TYR A 420 -3.16 1.17 -13.58
CA TYR A 420 -3.94 0.10 -12.99
C TYR A 420 -3.74 0.07 -11.48
N PHE A 421 -4.78 0.41 -10.73
CA PHE A 421 -4.73 0.47 -9.27
C PHE A 421 -5.02 -0.88 -8.63
N VAL A 422 -4.25 -1.20 -7.60
CA VAL A 422 -4.40 -2.40 -6.77
C VAL A 422 -4.61 -1.96 -5.33
N LYS A 423 -5.72 -2.36 -4.73
CA LYS A 423 -6.02 -2.08 -3.33
C LYS A 423 -5.65 -3.29 -2.49
N LEU A 424 -4.79 -3.11 -1.51
CA LEU A 424 -4.40 -4.17 -0.59
C LEU A 424 -4.81 -3.84 0.85
N ALA A 425 -5.67 -4.68 1.43
CA ALA A 425 -6.08 -4.60 2.83
C ALA A 425 -5.36 -5.65 3.70
N PRO A 426 -5.23 -5.41 5.03
CA PRO A 426 -4.73 -6.41 5.97
C PRO A 426 -5.46 -7.76 5.88
N ARG A 427 -4.71 -8.87 5.91
CA ARG A 427 -5.24 -10.25 5.95
C ARG A 427 -6.24 -10.61 4.84
N GLN A 428 -6.23 -9.90 3.73
CA GLN A 428 -7.07 -10.23 2.57
C GLN A 428 -6.59 -11.50 1.86
N VAL A 429 -7.47 -12.11 1.08
CA VAL A 429 -7.07 -13.13 0.10
C VAL A 429 -6.18 -12.45 -0.96
N PRO A 430 -5.06 -13.07 -1.39
CA PRO A 430 -4.21 -12.51 -2.43
C PRO A 430 -5.02 -12.05 -3.65
N PRO A 431 -4.76 -10.85 -4.18
CA PRO A 431 -5.52 -10.35 -5.32
C PRO A 431 -5.31 -11.25 -6.53
N LEU A 432 -6.41 -11.53 -7.24
CA LEU A 432 -6.32 -12.23 -8.52
C LEU A 432 -5.45 -11.42 -9.49
N LYS A 433 -4.75 -12.15 -10.37
CA LYS A 433 -4.05 -11.54 -11.51
C LYS A 433 -5.03 -10.62 -12.26
N PRO A 434 -4.60 -9.42 -12.68
CA PRO A 434 -5.45 -8.56 -13.48
C PRO A 434 -5.86 -9.26 -14.79
N ASN A 435 -7.09 -9.00 -15.23
CA ASN A 435 -7.44 -9.17 -16.64
C ASN A 435 -6.46 -8.33 -17.50
N PRO A 436 -6.29 -8.64 -18.80
CA PRO A 436 -5.32 -7.95 -19.64
C PRO A 436 -5.37 -6.43 -19.44
N LEU A 437 -4.23 -5.86 -19.06
CA LEU A 437 -4.08 -4.43 -18.83
C LEU A 437 -4.23 -3.73 -20.17
N VAL A 438 -5.34 -3.03 -20.36
CA VAL A 438 -5.57 -2.25 -21.58
C VAL A 438 -4.87 -0.91 -21.43
N TRP A 439 -3.90 -0.65 -22.29
CA TRP A 439 -3.15 0.60 -22.32
C TRP A 439 -3.52 1.38 -23.58
N ASN A 440 -4.22 2.50 -23.40
CA ASN A 440 -4.66 3.31 -24.53
C ASN A 440 -3.52 4.18 -25.06
N ILE A 441 -3.50 4.39 -26.37
CA ILE A 441 -2.57 5.32 -27.01
C ILE A 441 -3.44 6.36 -27.70
N GLU A 442 -3.41 7.58 -27.15
CA GLU A 442 -4.31 8.67 -27.53
C GLU A 442 -3.64 9.75 -28.39
N GLN A 443 -2.30 9.77 -28.47
CA GLN A 443 -1.53 10.72 -29.27
C GLN A 443 -1.00 10.12 -30.57
#